data_AF-A0A522F947-F1
#
_entry.id   AF-A0A522F947-F1
#
_cell.length_a   1.000
_cell.length_b   1.000
_cell.length_c   1.000
_cell.angle_alpha   90.00
_cell.angle_beta   90.00
_cell.angle_gamma   90.00
#
_symmetry.space_group_name_H-M   'P 1'
#
loop_
_entity.id
_entity.type
_entity.pdbx_description
1 polymer ?
#
loop_
_entity_poly.entity_id
_entity_poly.type
_entity_poly.pdbx_seq_one_letter_code
_entity_poly.pdbx_strand_id
1 'polypeptide(L)' 'QKLGTQVKAQQEDGLVYYSVRAEGCNYALFKPNSIHKCQQGAHFSYFWDGQKISSVSKRVIQDFSSVM' A
#
# COMPACT_ATOMS: atom_id res chain seq x y z
N GLN A 1 -9.72 -17.05 5.92
CA GLN A 1 -8.72 -16.12 6.45
C GLN A 1 -8.96 -15.93 7.96
N LYS A 2 -8.38 -16.76 8.85
CA LYS A 2 -8.69 -16.77 10.31
C LYS A 2 -7.77 -15.83 11.12
N LEU A 3 -6.46 -15.89 10.87
CA LEU A 3 -5.46 -15.11 11.61
C LEU A 3 -5.71 -13.60 11.50
N GLY A 4 -5.95 -13.09 10.28
CA GLY A 4 -6.24 -11.67 10.06
C GLY A 4 -7.48 -11.17 10.81
N THR A 5 -8.50 -12.02 10.99
CA THR A 5 -9.70 -11.66 11.77
C THR A 5 -9.39 -11.57 13.26
N GLN A 6 -8.57 -12.48 13.79
CA GLN A 6 -8.18 -12.48 15.20
C GLN A 6 -7.36 -11.24 15.57
N VAL A 7 -6.38 -10.89 14.73
CA VAL A 7 -5.52 -9.71 14.96
C VAL A 7 -6.32 -8.40 14.84
N LYS A 8 -7.29 -8.33 13.92
CA LYS A 8 -8.23 -7.21 13.87
C LYS A 8 -9.07 -7.10 15.14
N ALA A 9 -9.55 -8.21 15.70
CA ALA A 9 -10.33 -8.21 16.93
C ALA A 9 -9.50 -7.75 18.15
N GLN A 10 -8.18 -7.98 18.12
CA GLN A 10 -7.23 -7.50 19.12
C GLN A 10 -6.81 -6.03 18.90
N GLN A 11 -7.33 -5.37 17.85
CA GLN A 11 -7.01 -3.99 17.48
C GLN A 11 -5.52 -3.72 17.24
N GLU A 12 -4.77 -4.74 16.81
CA GLU A 12 -3.37 -4.56 16.44
C GLU A 12 -3.22 -3.93 15.05
N ASP A 13 -2.05 -3.35 14.79
CA ASP A 13 -1.77 -2.58 13.58
C ASP A 13 -1.46 -3.44 12.35
N GLY A 14 -1.28 -4.76 12.51
CA GLY A 14 -0.94 -5.65 11.40
C GLY A 14 -0.26 -6.95 11.82
N LEU A 15 0.48 -7.54 10.88
CA LEU A 15 1.15 -8.84 11.04
C LEU A 15 2.61 -8.75 10.59
N VAL A 16 3.51 -9.41 11.32
CA VAL A 16 4.84 -9.79 10.82
C VAL A 16 4.75 -11.21 10.29
N TYR A 17 5.28 -11.47 9.09
CA TYR A 17 5.24 -12.80 8.49
C TYR A 17 6.48 -13.10 7.65
N TYR A 18 6.75 -14.39 7.45
CA TYR A 18 7.79 -14.87 6.54
C TYR A 18 7.25 -15.00 5.13
N SER A 19 8.04 -14.55 4.15
CA SER A 19 7.69 -14.74 2.74
C SER A 19 7.92 -16.20 2.33
N VAL A 20 7.03 -16.70 1.47
CA VAL A 20 7.18 -18.04 0.85
C VAL A 20 8.05 -18.01 -0.40
N ARG A 21 8.47 -16.83 -0.84
CA ARG A 21 9.21 -16.61 -2.10
C ARG A 21 10.65 -16.15 -1.88
N ALA A 22 10.96 -15.59 -0.72
CA ALA A 22 12.26 -15.00 -0.42
C ALA A 22 12.47 -14.92 1.10
N GLU A 23 13.73 -14.82 1.52
CA GLU A 23 14.09 -14.55 2.91
C GLU A 23 13.79 -13.09 3.31
N GLY A 24 13.75 -12.84 4.62
CA GLY A 24 13.57 -11.51 5.20
C GLY A 24 12.26 -11.33 5.98
N CYS A 25 12.10 -10.13 6.55
CA CYS A 25 10.92 -9.74 7.33
C CYS A 25 9.88 -9.08 6.43
N ASN A 26 8.64 -9.57 6.50
CA ASN A 26 7.53 -8.99 5.76
C ASN A 26 6.46 -8.53 6.73
N TYR A 27 5.73 -7.50 6.31
CA TYR A 27 4.73 -6.84 7.14
C TYR A 27 3.43 -6.70 6.36
N ALA A 28 2.30 -7.01 6.99
CA ALA A 28 0.97 -6.73 6.47
C ALA A 28 0.30 -5.74 7.42
N LEU A 29 0.25 -4.47 7.02
CA LEU A 29 -0.33 -3.41 7.84
C LEU A 29 -1.85 -3.34 7.63
N PHE A 30 -2.59 -3.20 8.71
CA PHE A 30 -4.01 -2.89 8.67
C PHE A 30 -4.20 -1.39 8.54
N LYS A 31 -5.41 -0.98 8.12
CA LYS A 31 -5.77 0.44 8.12
C LYS A 31 -5.65 0.93 9.57
N PRO A 32 -4.78 1.91 9.87
CA PRO A 32 -4.67 2.42 11.22
C PRO A 32 -5.95 3.16 11.58
N ASN A 33 -6.52 2.83 12.75
CA ASN A 33 -7.76 3.43 13.22
C ASN A 33 -7.58 4.92 13.58
N SER A 34 -6.36 5.34 13.92
CA SER A 34 -6.04 6.70 14.37
C SER A 34 -5.74 7.70 13.26
N ILE A 35 -5.53 7.25 12.01
CA ILE A 35 -5.24 8.15 10.89
C ILE A 35 -6.55 8.52 10.17
N HIS A 36 -7.04 9.71 10.48
CA HIS A 36 -8.31 10.23 9.91
C HIS A 36 -8.11 11.24 8.79
N LYS A 37 -6.92 11.84 8.67
CA LYS A 37 -6.61 12.89 7.69
C LYS A 37 -5.53 12.42 6.71
N CYS A 38 -5.88 11.47 5.84
CA CYS A 38 -5.00 11.07 4.75
C CYS A 38 -5.07 12.11 3.63
N GLN A 39 -3.93 12.71 3.27
CA GLN A 39 -3.80 13.51 2.06
C GLN A 39 -3.15 12.65 0.98
N GLN A 40 -3.73 12.67 -0.23
CA GLN A 40 -3.22 11.92 -1.35
C GLN A 40 -1.90 12.53 -1.83
N GLY A 41 -0.81 11.77 -1.75
CA GLY A 41 0.53 12.20 -2.16
C GLY A 41 0.76 12.09 -3.67
N ALA A 42 2.03 12.08 -4.09
CA ALA A 42 2.38 11.86 -5.49
C ALA A 42 2.04 10.42 -5.93
N HIS A 43 1.42 10.29 -7.11
CA HIS A 43 1.12 8.99 -7.71
C HIS A 43 2.22 8.64 -8.71
N PHE A 44 2.84 7.47 -8.54
CA PHE A 44 3.85 6.97 -9.47
C PHE A 44 3.38 5.69 -10.16
N SER A 45 3.63 5.61 -11.46
CA SER A 45 3.51 4.39 -12.25
C SER A 45 4.90 3.81 -12.47
N TYR A 46 5.05 2.51 -12.23
CA TYR A 46 6.28 1.76 -12.47
C TYR A 46 6.06 0.81 -13.64
N PHE A 47 6.93 0.86 -14.65
CA PHE A 47 6.84 0.00 -15.84
C PHE A 47 7.88 -1.11 -15.72
N TRP A 48 7.46 -2.37 -15.90
CA TRP A 48 8.31 -3.56 -15.82
C TRP A 48 8.53 -4.14 -17.21
N ASP A 49 9.79 -4.38 -17.57
CA ASP A 49 10.17 -4.92 -18.89
C ASP A 49 10.29 -6.46 -18.94
N GLY A 50 10.05 -7.14 -17.81
CA GLY A 50 10.28 -8.58 -17.65
C GLY A 50 11.48 -8.90 -16.76
N GLN A 51 12.43 -7.97 -16.58
CA GLN A 51 13.65 -8.16 -15.80
C GLN A 51 13.90 -7.08 -14.75
N LYS A 52 13.49 -5.83 -15.03
CA LYS A 52 13.63 -4.69 -14.11
C LYS A 52 12.51 -3.66 -14.29
N ILE A 53 12.44 -2.71 -13.37
CA ILE A 53 11.67 -1.49 -13.57
C ILE A 53 12.40 -0.67 -14.64
N SER A 54 11.82 -0.58 -15.82
CA SER A 54 12.42 0.10 -16.97
C SER A 54 12.21 1.61 -16.92
N SER A 55 11.12 2.06 -16.31
CA SER A 55 10.83 3.48 -16.11
C SER A 55 9.86 3.72 -14.97
N VAL A 56 9.89 4.95 -14.44
CA VAL A 56 8.97 5.45 -13.42
C VAL A 56 8.39 6.77 -13.92
N SER A 57 7.07 6.93 -13.91
CA SER A 57 6.41 8.19 -14.27
C SER A 57 5.52 8.68 -13.13
N LYS A 58 5.51 10.00 -12.91
CA LYS A 58 4.59 10.63 -11.95
C LYS A 58 3.28 10.93 -12.66
N ARG A 59 2.17 10.39 -12.16
CA ARG A 59 0.83 10.78 -12.60
C ARG A 59 0.45 12.09 -11.94
N VAL A 60 0.23 13.09 -12.78
CA VAL A 60 -0.44 14.33 -12.39
C VAL A 60 -1.93 14.05 -12.48
N ILE A 61 -2.62 14.07 -11.34
CA ILE A 61 -4.07 14.04 -11.32
C ILE A 61 -4.51 15.46 -11.69
N GLN A 62 -5.10 15.63 -12.87
CA GLN A 62 -5.78 16.87 -13.20
C GLN A 62 -7.09 16.91 -12.42
N ASP A 63 -7.18 17.83 -11.46
CA ASP A 63 -8.45 18.14 -10.81
C ASP A 63 -9.36 18.82 -11.84
N PHE A 64 -10.41 18.11 -12.27
CA PHE A 64 -11.46 18.64 -13.14
C PHE A 64 -12.57 19.36 -12.36
N SER A 65 -12.36 19.72 -11.09
CA SER A 65 -13.32 20.45 -10.26
C SER A 65 -13.41 21.96 -10.59
N SER A 66 -13.12 22.34 -11.83
CA SER A 66 -13.26 23.71 -12.34
C SER A 66 -13.70 23.71 -13.80
N VAL A 67 -14.74 22.95 -14.11
CA VAL A 67 -15.63 23.26 -15.24
C VAL A 67 -17.05 23.26 -14.68
N MET A 68 -17.57 24.48 -14.54
CA MET A 68 -18.92 24.95 -14.17
C MET A 68 -19.98 23.92 -13.77
#